data_AF-Q8JZS3-F1
#
_entry.id   AF-Q8JZS3-F1
#
_cell.length_a   1.000
_cell.length_b   1.000
_cell.length_c   1.000
_cell.angle_alpha   90.00
_cell.angle_beta   90.00
_cell.angle_gamma   90.00
#
_symmetry.space_group_name_H-M   'P 1'
#
loop_
_entity.id
_entity.type
_entity.pdbx_description
1 polymer ?
#
loop_
_entity_poly.entity_id
_entity_poly.type
_entity_poly.pdbx_seq_one_letter_code
_entity_poly.pdbx_strand_id
1 'polypeptide(L)'
;DPRVRDFHNAEKTNRFVMREINDRIMKVEYHFLSPYVSPRESPFRHIFWGSGSHTLSALVENLKLRQKNITAFNETLFRNQLALATWTIQGVANALSGDIWNIDNEF
;
A
#
# COMPACT_ATOMS: atom_id res chain seq x y z
N ASP A 1 -32.65 15.18 9.92
CA ASP A 1 -32.64 16.64 9.80
C ASP A 1 -32.30 17.02 8.36
N PRO A 2 -33.13 17.81 7.65
CA PRO A 2 -32.84 18.30 6.30
C PRO A 2 -31.46 18.98 6.18
N ARG A 3 -30.99 19.64 7.24
CA ARG A 3 -29.70 20.36 7.28
C ARG A 3 -28.49 19.45 7.14
N VAL A 4 -28.59 18.19 7.56
CA VAL A 4 -27.52 17.18 7.41
C VAL A 4 -27.39 16.73 5.95
N ARG A 5 -28.50 16.67 5.21
CA ARG A 5 -28.49 16.32 3.79
C ARG A 5 -27.93 17.47 2.94
N ASP A 6 -28.23 18.70 3.31
CA ASP A 6 -27.71 19.89 2.62
C ASP A 6 -26.19 20.04 2.81
N PHE A 7 -25.65 19.70 3.99
CA PHE A 7 -24.20 19.67 4.23
C PHE A 7 -23.48 18.64 3.34
N HIS A 8 -23.99 17.40 3.28
CA HIS A 8 -23.42 16.36 2.41
C HIS A 8 -23.54 16.67 0.91
N ASN A 9 -24.58 17.40 0.52
CA ASN A 9 -24.76 17.84 -0.87
C ASN A 9 -23.85 19.04 -1.22
N ALA A 10 -23.65 19.97 -0.28
CA ALA A 10 -22.73 21.10 -0.44
C ALA A 10 -21.28 20.64 -0.65
N GLU A 11 -20.87 19.58 0.06
CA GLU A 11 -19.56 18.94 -0.06
C GLU A 11 -19.34 18.32 -1.46
N LYS A 12 -20.38 17.68 -2.02
CA LYS A 12 -20.34 17.14 -3.41
C LYS A 12 -20.28 18.22 -4.49
N THR A 13 -20.87 19.39 -4.24
CA THR A 13 -20.77 20.54 -5.16
C THR A 13 -19.45 21.30 -5.04
N ASN A 14 -18.68 21.09 -3.98
CA ASN A 14 -17.38 21.72 -3.83
C ASN A 14 -16.32 20.99 -4.68
N ARG A 15 -16.10 21.52 -5.88
CA ARG A 15 -15.14 21.00 -6.85
C ARG A 15 -13.72 20.83 -6.29
N PHE A 16 -13.32 21.66 -5.32
CA PHE A 16 -11.99 21.57 -4.71
C PHE A 16 -11.87 20.33 -3.82
N VAL A 17 -12.84 20.10 -2.92
CA VAL A 17 -12.89 18.92 -2.04
C VAL A 17 -12.98 17.64 -2.86
N MET A 18 -13.85 17.62 -3.87
CA MET A 18 -14.00 16.46 -4.75
C MET A 18 -12.71 16.15 -5.53
N ARG A 19 -11.97 17.17 -5.97
CA ARG A 19 -10.68 16.98 -6.65
C ARG A 19 -9.65 16.37 -5.70
N GLU A 20 -9.54 16.87 -4.48
CA GLU A 20 -8.59 16.36 -3.50
C GLU A 20 -8.84 14.88 -3.15
N ILE A 21 -10.10 14.52 -2.92
CA ILE A 21 -10.50 13.13 -2.66
C ILE A 21 -10.20 12.24 -3.87
N ASN A 22 -10.54 12.68 -5.08
CA ASN A 22 -10.24 11.92 -6.30
C ASN A 22 -8.73 11.75 -6.52
N ASP A 23 -7.93 12.79 -6.28
CA ASP A 23 -6.47 12.74 -6.40
C ASP A 23 -5.88 11.74 -5.38
N ARG A 24 -6.42 11.65 -4.16
CA ARG A 24 -6.04 10.63 -3.16
C ARG A 24 -6.39 9.22 -3.64
N ILE A 25 -7.62 9.00 -4.10
CA ILE A 25 -8.08 7.70 -4.60
C ILE A 25 -7.22 7.25 -5.79
N MET A 26 -6.96 8.13 -6.75
CA MET A 26 -6.15 7.82 -7.94
C MET A 26 -4.72 7.41 -7.60
N LYS A 27 -4.15 7.95 -6.50
CA LYS A 27 -2.78 7.64 -6.08
C LYS A 27 -2.66 6.28 -5.39
N VAL A 28 -3.74 5.69 -4.87
CA VAL A 28 -3.69 4.41 -4.13
C VAL A 28 -3.00 3.32 -4.94
N GLU A 29 -3.42 3.12 -6.20
CA GLU A 29 -2.87 2.08 -7.07
C GLU A 29 -1.37 2.27 -7.31
N TYR A 30 -0.93 3.52 -7.49
CA TYR A 30 0.49 3.81 -7.67
C TYR A 30 1.32 3.48 -6.42
N HIS A 31 0.76 3.67 -5.21
CA HIS A 31 1.46 3.37 -3.96
C HIS A 31 1.63 1.87 -3.69
N PHE A 32 0.89 1.01 -4.40
CA PHE A 32 1.13 -0.44 -4.37
C PHE A 32 2.31 -0.88 -5.25
N LEU A 33 2.94 0.03 -6.01
CA LEU A 33 4.23 -0.25 -6.64
C LEU A 33 5.33 -0.16 -5.58
N SER A 34 6.05 -1.27 -5.36
CA SER A 34 7.15 -1.28 -4.40
C SER A 34 8.18 -0.19 -4.75
N PRO A 35 8.47 0.76 -3.83
CA PRO A 35 9.45 1.82 -4.05
C PRO A 35 10.90 1.34 -3.83
N TYR A 36 11.08 0.10 -3.37
CA TYR A 36 12.37 -0.46 -2.95
C TYR A 36 13.06 -1.28 -4.04
N VAL A 37 12.47 -1.34 -5.23
CA VAL A 37 13.04 -2.03 -6.39
C VAL A 37 13.12 -1.08 -7.57
N SER A 38 14.22 -1.18 -8.32
CA SER A 38 14.45 -0.35 -9.50
C SER A 38 13.50 -0.74 -10.63
N PRO A 39 12.79 0.21 -11.28
CA PRO A 39 11.98 -0.08 -12.47
C PRO A 39 12.81 -0.64 -13.64
N ARG A 40 14.13 -0.40 -13.64
CA ARG A 40 15.05 -0.93 -14.65
C ARG A 40 15.32 -2.43 -14.48
N GLU A 41 15.33 -2.91 -13.23
CA GLU A 41 15.61 -4.30 -12.90
C GLU A 41 14.33 -5.11 -12.77
N SER A 42 13.32 -4.53 -12.10
CA SER A 42 12.01 -5.12 -11.86
C SER A 42 10.94 -4.15 -12.37
N PRO A 43 10.54 -4.22 -13.66
CA PRO A 43 9.52 -3.32 -14.20
C PRO A 43 8.13 -3.59 -13.59
N PHE A 44 7.83 -4.84 -13.24
CA PHE A 44 6.55 -5.26 -12.64
C PHE A 44 6.56 -5.13 -11.11
N ARG A 45 6.48 -3.89 -10.61
CA ARG A 45 6.69 -3.54 -9.19
C ARG A 45 5.48 -3.72 -8.27
N HIS A 46 4.30 -3.98 -8.81
CA HIS A 46 3.08 -4.06 -8.02
C HIS A 46 3.15 -5.20 -6.99
N ILE A 47 2.88 -4.92 -5.71
CA ILE A 47 3.03 -5.94 -4.66
C ILE A 47 2.04 -7.11 -4.78
N PHE A 48 0.88 -6.89 -5.42
CA PHE A 48 -0.12 -7.94 -5.68
C PHE A 48 -0.01 -8.58 -7.08
N TRP A 49 0.34 -7.79 -8.09
CA TRP A 49 0.20 -8.17 -9.52
C TRP A 49 1.53 -8.14 -10.27
N GLY A 50 2.61 -7.80 -9.57
CA GLY A 50 3.94 -7.74 -10.12
C GLY A 50 4.61 -9.10 -10.19
N SER A 51 5.91 -9.06 -10.48
CA SER A 51 6.75 -10.25 -10.51
C SER A 51 8.10 -9.92 -9.86
N GLY A 52 8.54 -10.76 -8.94
CA GLY A 52 9.79 -10.57 -8.18
C GLY A 52 9.62 -10.83 -6.69
N SER A 53 10.73 -10.79 -5.97
CA SER A 53 10.78 -11.06 -4.52
C SER A 53 10.02 -10.03 -3.68
N HIS A 54 9.76 -8.83 -4.21
CA HIS A 54 8.98 -7.77 -3.56
C HIS A 54 7.47 -8.01 -3.55
N THR A 55 6.98 -9.09 -4.16
CA THR A 55 5.54 -9.41 -4.21
C THR A 55 5.08 -10.16 -2.95
N LEU A 56 3.81 -10.01 -2.60
CA LEU A 56 3.20 -10.71 -1.46
C LEU A 56 3.11 -12.22 -1.69
N SER A 57 2.89 -12.65 -2.93
CA SER A 57 2.92 -14.06 -3.30
C SER A 57 4.31 -14.67 -3.03
N ALA A 58 5.39 -14.01 -3.47
CA ALA A 58 6.76 -14.47 -3.23
C ALA A 58 7.13 -14.52 -1.73
N LEU A 59 6.62 -13.58 -0.92
CA LEU A 59 6.79 -13.64 0.54
C LEU A 59 6.15 -14.91 1.12
N VAL A 60 4.89 -15.18 0.75
CA VAL A 60 4.15 -16.35 1.24
C VAL A 60 4.79 -17.66 0.74
N GLU A 61 5.29 -17.68 -0.49
CA GLU A 61 6.02 -18.82 -1.04
C GLU A 61 7.31 -19.11 -0.26
N ASN A 62 8.12 -18.09 0.04
CA ASN A 62 9.30 -18.25 0.89
C ASN A 62 8.91 -18.76 2.29
N LEU A 63 7.86 -18.21 2.91
CA LEU A 63 7.38 -18.67 4.22
C LEU A 63 6.93 -20.14 4.20
N LYS A 64 6.29 -20.61 3.12
CA LYS A 64 5.88 -22.02 2.97
C LYS A 64 7.08 -22.97 2.94
N LEU A 65 8.25 -22.52 2.47
CA LEU A 65 9.48 -23.33 2.51
C LEU A 65 9.92 -23.64 3.93
N ARG A 66 9.65 -22.76 4.90
CA ARG A 66 10.00 -23.00 6.32
C ARG A 66 9.41 -24.30 6.86
N GLN A 67 8.23 -24.71 6.40
CA GLN A 67 7.58 -25.96 6.82
C GLN A 67 7.94 -27.15 5.92
N LYS A 68 8.07 -26.92 4.60
CA LYS A 68 8.23 -28.00 3.61
C LYS A 68 9.67 -28.40 3.37
N ASN A 69 10.59 -27.45 3.46
CA ASN A 69 12.00 -27.62 3.15
C ASN A 69 12.85 -26.54 3.82
N ILE A 70 13.25 -26.78 5.08
CA ILE A 70 13.97 -25.81 5.91
C ILE A 70 15.30 -25.36 5.29
N THR A 71 15.96 -26.21 4.48
CA THR A 71 17.24 -25.86 3.84
C THR A 71 17.07 -24.91 2.65
N ALA A 72 15.87 -24.87 2.04
CA ALA A 72 15.53 -23.94 0.97
C ALA A 72 14.93 -22.61 1.50
N PHE A 73 14.57 -22.55 2.78
CA PHE A 73 14.05 -21.32 3.39
C PHE A 73 15.17 -20.29 3.56
N ASN A 74 14.97 -19.09 3.01
CA ASN A 74 15.90 -17.99 3.19
C ASN A 74 15.32 -16.98 4.21
N GLU A 75 15.78 -17.09 5.46
CA GLU A 75 15.30 -16.25 6.57
C GLU A 75 15.62 -14.77 6.37
N THR A 76 16.82 -14.44 5.90
CA THR A 76 17.23 -13.04 5.65
C THR A 76 16.36 -12.41 4.57
N LEU A 77 16.11 -13.14 3.48
CA LEU A 77 15.20 -12.70 2.43
C LEU A 77 13.78 -12.52 2.99
N PHE A 78 13.27 -13.47 3.77
CA PHE A 78 11.93 -13.39 4.35
C PHE A 78 11.76 -12.15 5.24
N ARG A 79 12.73 -11.87 6.12
CA ARG A 79 12.70 -10.68 6.99
C ARG A 79 12.64 -9.38 6.17
N ASN A 80 13.43 -9.30 5.09
CA ASN A 80 13.41 -8.15 4.18
C ASN A 80 12.06 -8.05 3.44
N GLN A 81 11.55 -9.16 2.90
CA GLN A 81 10.25 -9.20 2.23
C GLN A 81 9.13 -8.70 3.15
N LEU A 82 9.10 -9.18 4.40
CA LEU A 82 8.12 -8.76 5.40
C LEU A 82 8.23 -7.28 5.74
N ALA A 83 9.45 -6.79 6.03
CA ALA A 83 9.66 -5.38 6.36
C ALA A 83 9.23 -4.44 5.21
N LEU A 84 9.66 -4.74 3.98
CA LEU A 84 9.36 -3.91 2.81
C LEU A 84 7.88 -3.97 2.43
N ALA A 85 7.22 -5.13 2.56
CA ALA A 85 5.78 -5.25 2.36
C ALA A 85 5.01 -4.41 3.38
N THR A 86 5.37 -4.48 4.66
CA THR A 86 4.77 -3.67 5.73
C THR A 86 4.92 -2.18 5.46
N TRP A 87 6.12 -1.71 5.12
CA TRP A 87 6.33 -0.29 4.80
C TRP A 87 5.61 0.16 3.53
N THR A 88 5.46 -0.71 2.54
CA THR A 88 4.67 -0.39 1.34
C THR A 88 3.19 -0.20 1.70
N ILE A 89 2.61 -1.11 2.49
CA ILE A 89 1.21 -1.00 2.93
C ILE A 89 1.01 0.24 3.84
N GLN A 90 1.96 0.52 4.73
CA GLN A 90 1.93 1.75 5.53
C GLN A 90 1.97 3.00 4.65
N GLY A 91 2.81 3.00 3.60
CA GLY A 91 2.88 4.09 2.63
C GLY A 91 1.55 4.31 1.91
N VAL A 92 0.86 3.23 1.53
CA VAL A 92 -0.49 3.30 0.93
C VAL A 92 -1.51 3.88 1.92
N ALA A 93 -1.51 3.42 3.16
CA ALA A 93 -2.40 3.94 4.21
C ALA A 93 -2.18 5.44 4.44
N ASN A 94 -0.93 5.88 4.52
CA ASN A 94 -0.57 7.29 4.69
C ASN A 94 -0.98 8.14 3.47
N ALA A 95 -0.81 7.62 2.25
CA ALA A 95 -1.24 8.32 1.05
C ALA A 95 -2.78 8.44 0.96
N LEU A 96 -3.50 7.49 1.54
CA LEU A 96 -4.95 7.49 1.57
C LEU A 96 -5.54 8.37 2.68
N SER A 97 -4.90 8.50 3.86
CA SER A 97 -5.49 9.15 5.04
C SER A 97 -5.72 10.66 4.90
N GLY A 98 -5.01 11.33 3.99
CA GLY A 98 -5.15 12.77 3.76
C GLY A 98 -4.19 13.57 4.61
N ASP A 99 -4.68 14.53 5.39
CA ASP A 99 -3.83 15.41 6.19
C ASP A 99 -3.12 14.61 7.29
N ILE A 100 -1.79 14.51 7.17
CA ILE A 100 -0.92 13.59 7.92
C ILE A 100 -0.92 13.92 9.43
N TRP A 101 -1.33 15.14 9.78
CA TRP A 101 -1.43 15.65 11.14
C TRP A 101 -2.63 15.12 11.94
N ASN A 102 -3.62 14.48 11.28
CA ASN A 102 -4.79 13.87 11.92
C ASN A 102 -4.67 12.35 12.09
N ILE A 103 -3.50 11.76 11.84
CA ILE A 103 -3.29 10.32 12.06
C ILE A 103 -3.00 10.10 13.55
N ASP A 104 -3.84 9.30 14.20
CA ASP A 104 -3.65 8.89 15.60
C ASP A 104 -2.29 8.17 15.75
N ASN A 105 -1.43 8.71 16.61
CA ASN A 105 -0.07 8.20 16.88
C ASN A 105 -0.04 7.19 18.05
N GLU A 106 -1.12 6.46 18.30
CA GLU A 106 -1.10 5.36 19.28
C GLU A 106 -0.59 4.09 18.59
N PHE A 107 0.62 3.65 18.98
CA PHE A 107 1.27 2.41 18.52
C PHE A 107 1.23 1.34 19.60
#